data_AF-A0ABC8QQ45-F1
#
_entry.id   AF-A0ABC8QQ45-F1
#
_cell.length_a   1.000
_cell.length_b   1.000
_cell.length_c   1.000
_cell.angle_alpha   90.00
_cell.angle_beta   90.00
_cell.angle_gamma   90.00
#
_symmetry.space_group_name_H-M   'P 1'
#
loop_
_entity.id
_entity.type
_entity.pdbx_description
1 polymer ?
#
loop_
_entity_poly.entity_id
_entity_poly.type
_entity_poly.pdbx_seq_one_letter_code
_entity_poly.pdbx_strand_id
1 'polypeptide(L)'
;MDTDDSVKEEQHISKDDSNKGGDEPKCFHLLNTLSDLLMLPKDMLMDRSIRTEVCPSISLPLVKRILCNFTPDEFCPDPVPGAVLEAVNAECIIERRLSGETSSSFPYAATPVMYTPPSSADVAEKVAEAGGTSQLTRSAS
;
A
#
# COMPACT_ATOMS: atom_id res chain seq x y z
N MET A 1 5.50 25.15 -54.90
CA MET A 1 4.76 23.95 -54.49
C MET A 1 4.25 24.25 -53.10
N ASP A 2 3.03 24.79 -53.07
CA ASP A 2 2.21 24.89 -51.87
C ASP A 2 1.80 23.48 -51.43
N THR A 3 1.91 23.20 -50.14
CA THR A 3 0.98 22.31 -49.43
C THR A 3 1.05 22.63 -47.94
N ASP A 4 0.13 23.51 -47.55
CA ASP A 4 -0.52 23.54 -46.25
C ASP A 4 -1.31 22.25 -46.05
N ASP A 5 -1.13 21.56 -44.93
CA ASP A 5 -2.17 20.69 -44.33
C ASP A 5 -1.96 20.55 -42.82
N SER A 6 -2.37 21.59 -42.10
CA SER A 6 -3.38 21.56 -41.04
C SER A 6 -3.76 20.22 -40.35
N VAL A 7 -3.44 20.16 -39.05
CA VAL A 7 -4.12 19.49 -37.91
C VAL A 7 -4.55 18.01 -38.01
N LYS A 8 -4.08 17.22 -37.03
CA LYS A 8 -4.95 16.63 -35.99
C LYS A 8 -4.13 16.15 -34.80
N GLU A 9 -4.28 16.89 -33.70
CA GLU A 9 -4.00 16.44 -32.35
C GLU A 9 -4.87 15.22 -32.04
N GLU A 10 -4.29 14.02 -32.07
CA GLU A 10 -4.96 12.84 -31.51
C GLU A 10 -4.77 12.86 -30.00
N GLN A 11 -5.72 13.54 -29.37
CA GLN A 11 -6.06 13.40 -27.97
C GLN A 11 -6.22 11.91 -27.65
N HIS A 12 -5.21 11.30 -27.02
CA HIS A 12 -5.35 9.95 -26.49
C HIS A 12 -6.23 10.05 -25.25
N ILE A 13 -7.53 9.94 -25.51
CA ILE A 13 -8.62 9.91 -24.54
C ILE A 13 -8.25 8.98 -23.39
N SER A 14 -8.23 9.58 -22.20
CA SER A 14 -8.27 8.93 -20.91
C SER A 14 -9.26 7.77 -20.90
N LYS A 15 -8.73 6.54 -20.91
CA LYS A 15 -9.46 5.40 -20.36
C LYS A 15 -9.15 5.37 -18.87
N ASP A 16 -9.83 6.25 -18.16
CA ASP A 16 -10.14 6.04 -16.76
C ASP A 16 -11.00 4.77 -16.70
N ASP A 17 -10.37 3.66 -16.34
CA ASP A 17 -11.03 2.39 -16.12
C ASP A 17 -11.76 2.47 -14.77
N SER A 18 -12.78 3.33 -14.74
CA SER A 18 -13.82 3.39 -13.72
C SER A 18 -14.68 2.12 -13.86
N ASN A 19 -14.08 0.97 -13.57
CA ASN A 19 -14.77 -0.29 -13.52
C ASN A 19 -15.59 -0.31 -12.21
N LYS A 20 -16.90 -0.16 -12.37
CA LYS A 20 -17.94 -0.42 -11.37
C LYS A 20 -17.89 -1.90 -10.92
N GLY A 21 -16.96 -2.22 -10.02
CA GLY A 21 -17.09 -3.28 -9.02
C GLY A 21 -17.02 -2.59 -7.67
N GLY A 22 -17.82 -3.02 -6.68
CA GLY A 22 -17.76 -2.44 -5.34
C GLY A 22 -16.31 -2.34 -4.87
N ASP A 23 -15.90 -1.17 -4.39
CA ASP A 23 -14.53 -0.83 -3.99
C ASP A 23 -13.99 -1.93 -3.07
N GLU A 24 -13.25 -2.88 -3.63
CA GLU A 24 -12.68 -3.99 -2.87
C GLU A 24 -11.66 -3.35 -1.92
N PRO A 25 -11.74 -3.60 -0.60
CA PRO A 25 -10.82 -2.98 0.33
C PRO A 25 -9.40 -3.36 -0.06
N LYS A 26 -8.58 -2.38 -0.44
CA LYS A 26 -7.18 -2.61 -0.82
C LYS A 26 -6.47 -3.31 0.33
N CYS A 27 -6.14 -4.59 0.14
CA CYS A 27 -5.37 -5.33 1.11
C CYS A 27 -3.96 -4.73 1.27
N PHE A 28 -3.38 -4.92 2.45
CA PHE A 28 -1.97 -4.58 2.74
C PHE A 28 -1.61 -3.08 2.63
N HIS A 29 -2.52 -2.16 2.97
CA HIS A 29 -2.26 -0.71 2.99
C HIS A 29 -0.92 -0.30 3.62
N LEU A 30 -0.58 -0.88 4.78
CA LEU A 30 0.67 -0.60 5.46
C LEU A 30 1.90 -1.05 4.64
N LEU A 31 1.83 -2.22 4.01
CA LEU A 31 2.90 -2.75 3.18
C LEU A 31 3.14 -1.86 1.95
N ASN A 32 2.06 -1.41 1.31
CA ASN A 32 2.15 -0.49 0.17
C ASN A 32 2.79 0.82 0.58
N THR A 33 2.38 1.40 1.72
CA THR A 33 2.98 2.65 2.23
C THR A 33 4.46 2.48 2.57
N LEU A 34 4.86 1.34 3.13
CA LEU A 34 6.26 1.03 3.41
C LEU A 34 7.08 0.81 2.13
N SER A 35 6.48 0.23 1.10
CA SER A 35 7.09 0.10 -0.23
C SER A 35 7.36 1.48 -0.84
N ASP A 36 6.35 2.36 -0.83
CA ASP A 36 6.47 3.72 -1.37
C ASP A 36 7.58 4.51 -0.64
N LEU A 37 7.65 4.38 0.68
CA LEU A 37 8.74 4.95 1.49
C LEU A 37 10.13 4.47 1.05
N LEU A 38 10.29 3.17 0.75
CA LEU A 38 11.56 2.58 0.34
C LEU A 38 11.97 2.94 -1.10
N MET A 39 11.03 3.39 -1.93
CA MET A 39 11.32 3.90 -3.27
C MET A 39 11.82 5.35 -3.27
N LEU A 40 11.69 6.07 -2.16
CA LEU A 40 12.18 7.44 -2.07
C LEU A 40 13.70 7.52 -2.08
N PRO A 41 14.29 8.54 -2.72
CA PRO A 41 15.67 8.89 -2.52
C PRO A 41 15.95 9.12 -1.03
N LYS A 42 17.01 8.51 -0.51
CA LYS A 42 17.33 8.50 0.93
C LYS A 42 17.45 9.91 1.51
N ASP A 43 17.99 10.85 0.75
CA ASP A 43 18.17 12.24 1.16
C ASP A 43 16.84 12.99 1.34
N MET A 44 15.79 12.59 0.61
CA MET A 44 14.46 13.19 0.76
C MET A 44 13.82 12.85 2.11
N LEU A 45 14.29 11.79 2.79
CA LEU A 45 13.81 11.40 4.12
C LEU A 45 14.33 12.32 5.24
N MET A 46 15.24 13.25 4.92
CA MET A 46 15.64 14.33 5.82
C MET A 46 14.57 15.43 5.93
N ASP A 47 13.75 15.62 4.89
CA ASP A 47 12.69 16.62 4.90
C ASP A 47 11.43 16.05 5.53
N ARG A 48 10.99 16.70 6.61
CA ARG A 48 9.76 16.34 7.30
C ARG A 48 8.55 16.40 6.38
N SER A 49 8.48 17.42 5.52
CA SER A 49 7.33 17.71 4.65
C SER A 49 7.12 16.56 3.66
N ILE A 50 8.22 16.09 3.04
CA ILE A 50 8.19 14.98 2.08
C ILE A 50 7.67 13.71 2.75
N ARG A 51 8.18 13.36 3.94
CA ARG A 51 7.71 12.15 4.65
C ARG A 51 6.24 12.25 5.05
N THR A 52 5.77 13.42 5.47
CA THR A 52 4.35 13.59 5.82
C THR A 52 3.43 13.54 4.61
N GLU A 53 3.93 13.91 3.43
CA GLU A 53 3.19 13.83 2.17
C GLU A 53 3.15 12.40 1.63
N VAL A 54 4.29 11.71 1.60
CA VAL A 54 4.41 10.38 0.98
C VAL A 54 3.93 9.26 1.91
N CYS A 55 4.23 9.34 3.21
CA CYS A 55 3.92 8.27 4.16
C CYS A 55 3.29 8.81 5.46
N PRO A 56 2.09 9.41 5.42
CA PRO A 56 1.46 10.05 6.57
C PRO A 56 1.14 9.09 7.73
N SER A 57 0.99 7.80 7.45
CA SER A 57 0.67 6.76 8.45
C SER A 57 1.91 6.15 9.10
N ILE A 58 3.12 6.45 8.63
CA ILE A 58 4.37 5.90 9.14
C ILE A 58 4.98 6.85 10.16
N SER A 59 5.13 6.37 11.38
CA SER A 59 5.71 7.18 12.46
C SER A 59 7.23 7.36 12.28
N LEU A 60 7.74 8.50 12.74
CA LEU A 60 9.16 8.82 12.67
C LEU A 60 10.06 7.77 13.36
N PRO A 61 9.71 7.18 14.53
CA PRO A 61 10.47 6.08 15.10
C PRO A 61 10.54 4.83 14.20
N LEU A 62 9.49 4.56 13.42
CA LEU A 62 9.47 3.45 12.48
C LEU A 62 10.38 3.75 11.27
N VAL A 63 10.32 4.97 10.72
CA VAL A 63 11.25 5.41 9.66
C VAL A 63 12.70 5.24 10.11
N LYS A 64 13.04 5.73 11.31
CA LYS A 64 14.37 5.55 11.89
C LYS A 64 14.78 4.08 11.95
N ARG A 65 13.89 3.20 12.43
CA ARG A 65 14.17 1.77 12.51
C ARG A 65 14.43 1.17 11.12
N ILE A 66 13.61 1.51 10.12
CA ILE A 66 13.77 1.01 8.75
C ILE A 66 15.13 1.41 8.20
N LEU A 67 15.50 2.69 8.33
CA LEU A 67 16.78 3.21 7.82
C LEU A 67 17.99 2.59 8.53
N CYS A 68 17.91 2.36 9.84
CA CYS A 68 18.97 1.68 10.58
C CYS A 68 19.14 0.18 10.21
N ASN A 69 18.09 -0.45 9.66
CA ASN A 69 18.13 -1.85 9.23
C ASN A 69 18.22 -1.98 7.70
N PHE A 70 18.39 -0.87 6.97
CA PHE A 70 18.51 -0.89 5.53
C PHE A 70 19.77 -1.67 5.14
N THR A 71 19.58 -2.69 4.30
CA THR A 71 20.66 -3.51 3.75
C THR A 71 20.70 -3.26 2.25
N PRO A 72 21.82 -2.76 1.70
CA PRO A 72 21.93 -2.56 0.26
C PRO A 72 21.70 -3.84 -0.54
N ASP A 73 21.11 -3.70 -1.71
CA ASP A 73 20.80 -4.79 -2.64
C ASP A 73 21.30 -4.47 -4.06
N GLU A 74 20.94 -5.32 -5.02
CA GLU A 74 21.35 -5.16 -6.43
C GLU A 74 20.73 -3.92 -7.11
N PHE A 75 19.62 -3.39 -6.58
CA PHE A 75 18.88 -2.26 -7.16
C PHE A 75 19.16 -0.94 -6.43
N CYS A 76 19.63 -1.00 -5.19
CA CYS A 76 20.02 0.12 -4.35
C CYS A 76 21.30 -0.24 -3.58
N PRO A 77 22.47 -0.18 -4.24
CA PRO A 77 23.75 -0.61 -3.66
C PRO A 77 24.29 0.37 -2.61
N ASP A 78 23.78 1.60 -2.60
CA ASP A 78 24.26 2.63 -1.70
C ASP A 78 23.64 2.48 -0.30
N PRO A 79 24.47 2.46 0.77
CA PRO A 79 23.96 2.47 2.13
C PRO A 79 23.27 3.79 2.47
N VAL A 80 22.55 3.84 3.58
CA VAL A 80 21.95 5.09 4.06
C VAL A 80 23.06 6.04 4.53
N PRO A 81 23.13 7.29 4.00
CA PRO A 81 24.11 8.26 4.46
C PRO A 81 23.98 8.58 5.95
N GLY A 82 25.11 8.74 6.64
CA GLY A 82 25.12 9.06 8.09
C GLY A 82 24.34 10.34 8.42
N ALA A 83 24.44 11.37 7.58
CA ALA A 83 23.71 12.62 7.75
C ALA A 83 22.18 12.43 7.77
N VAL A 84 21.66 11.51 6.97
CA VAL A 84 20.22 11.17 6.95
C VAL A 84 19.81 10.53 8.28
N LEU A 85 20.59 9.56 8.76
CA LEU A 85 20.34 8.89 10.04
C LEU A 85 20.41 9.87 11.22
N GLU A 86 21.39 10.78 11.21
CA GLU A 86 21.57 11.81 12.23
C GLU A 86 20.39 12.79 12.27
N ALA A 87 19.97 13.30 11.11
CA ALA A 87 18.83 14.22 11.01
C ALA A 87 17.53 13.59 11.52
N VAL A 88 17.21 12.37 11.05
CA VAL A 88 16.03 11.61 11.48
C VAL A 88 16.10 11.31 12.98
N ASN A 89 17.28 10.98 13.52
CA ASN A 89 17.46 10.72 14.95
C ASN A 89 17.28 11.99 15.79
N ALA A 90 17.83 13.12 15.38
CA ALA A 90 17.69 14.40 16.07
C ALA A 90 16.21 14.80 16.17
N GLU A 91 15.48 14.67 15.07
CA GLU A 91 14.05 14.94 15.03
C GLU A 91 13.25 13.98 15.93
N CYS A 92 13.59 12.69 15.93
CA CYS A 92 12.94 11.70 16.81
C CYS A 92 13.16 12.02 18.30
N ILE A 93 14.33 12.56 18.67
CA ILE A 93 14.60 13.03 20.04
C ILE A 93 13.74 14.26 20.38
N ILE A 94 13.58 15.19 19.44
CA ILE A 94 12.75 16.38 19.60
C ILE A 94 11.27 15.99 19.77
N GLU A 95 10.75 15.14 18.89
CA GLU A 95 9.37 14.67 18.92
C GLU A 95 9.03 13.98 20.25
N ARG A 96 9.92 13.11 20.75
CA ARG A 96 9.75 12.47 22.07
C ARG A 96 9.66 13.48 23.21
N ARG A 97 10.43 14.58 23.15
CA ARG A 97 10.42 15.63 24.18
C ARG A 97 9.14 16.46 24.15
N LEU A 98 8.56 16.66 22.96
CA LEU A 98 7.37 17.51 22.77
C LEU A 98 6.06 16.75 22.99
N SER A 99 5.94 15.53 22.45
CA SER A 99 4.70 14.76 22.45
C SER A 99 4.60 13.77 23.62
N GLY A 100 5.65 13.65 24.43
CA GLY A 100 5.78 12.54 25.37
C GLY A 100 6.05 11.22 24.66
N GLU A 101 6.04 10.11 25.39
CA GLU A 101 6.34 8.78 24.86
C GLU A 101 5.12 8.21 24.10
N THR A 102 4.67 8.90 23.04
CA THR A 102 3.70 8.35 22.09
C THR A 102 4.44 7.41 21.13
N SER A 103 5.00 6.34 21.68
CA SER A 103 5.51 5.24 20.87
C SER A 103 4.30 4.55 20.26
N SER A 104 4.05 4.76 18.97
CA SER A 104 3.30 3.78 18.18
C SER A 104 3.95 2.42 18.47
N SER A 105 3.27 1.53 19.17
CA SER A 105 3.88 0.29 19.67
C SER A 105 4.36 -0.53 18.47
N PHE A 106 5.67 -0.72 18.37
CA PHE A 106 6.24 -1.66 17.42
C PHE A 106 6.79 -2.86 18.20
N PRO A 107 6.48 -4.10 17.79
CA PRO A 107 5.68 -4.46 16.61
C PRO A 107 4.20 -4.05 16.75
N TYR A 108 3.56 -3.75 15.62
CA TYR A 108 2.12 -3.46 15.60
C TYR A 108 1.36 -4.72 15.99
N ALA A 109 0.64 -4.68 17.11
CA ALA A 109 -0.15 -5.81 17.55
C ALA A 109 -1.25 -6.10 16.53
N ALA A 110 -1.33 -7.33 16.03
CA ALA A 110 -2.42 -7.73 15.18
C ALA A 110 -3.74 -7.67 15.98
N THR A 111 -4.82 -7.24 15.32
CA THR A 111 -6.15 -7.34 15.91
C THR A 111 -6.51 -8.81 16.13
N PRO A 112 -7.22 -9.15 17.21
CA PRO A 112 -7.69 -10.51 17.44
C PRO A 112 -8.44 -11.06 16.22
N VAL A 113 -8.22 -12.34 15.90
CA VAL A 113 -8.91 -12.99 14.78
C VAL A 113 -10.37 -13.23 15.18
N MET A 114 -11.28 -12.54 14.50
CA MET A 114 -12.73 -12.77 14.59
C MET A 114 -13.19 -13.45 13.31
N TYR A 115 -13.88 -14.58 13.44
CA TYR A 115 -14.55 -15.20 12.31
C TYR A 115 -15.90 -14.53 12.08
N THR A 116 -16.09 -13.95 10.90
CA THR A 116 -17.39 -13.46 10.45
C THR A 116 -17.96 -14.50 9.49
N PRO A 117 -19.06 -15.20 9.85
CA PRO A 117 -19.69 -16.14 8.92
C PRO A 117 -20.20 -15.41 7.66
N PRO A 118 -20.21 -16.09 6.50
CA PRO A 118 -20.76 -15.51 5.27
C PRO A 118 -22.26 -15.19 5.44
N SER A 119 -22.77 -14.24 4.66
CA SER A 119 -24.19 -13.89 4.73
C SER A 119 -25.06 -15.03 4.18
N SER A 120 -26.31 -15.13 4.64
CA SER A 120 -27.24 -16.15 4.14
C SER A 120 -27.51 -16.00 2.64
N ALA A 121 -27.42 -14.77 2.10
CA ALA A 121 -27.55 -14.50 0.67
C ALA A 121 -26.36 -15.06 -0.12
N ASP A 122 -25.13 -14.83 0.34
CA ASP A 122 -23.91 -15.36 -0.29
C ASP A 122 -23.93 -16.89 -0.31
N VAL A 123 -24.38 -17.50 0.80
CA VAL A 123 -24.52 -18.96 0.90
C VAL A 123 -25.59 -19.46 -0.07
N ALA A 124 -26.75 -18.81 -0.15
CA ALA A 124 -27.84 -19.22 -1.04
C ALA A 124 -27.47 -19.13 -2.52
N GLU A 125 -26.77 -18.06 -2.93
CA GLU A 125 -26.26 -17.91 -4.30
C GLU A 125 -25.33 -19.07 -4.69
N LYS A 126 -24.31 -19.35 -3.87
CA LYS A 126 -23.33 -20.40 -4.18
C LYS A 126 -23.90 -21.82 -4.10
N VAL A 127 -24.88 -22.06 -3.22
CA VAL A 127 -25.58 -23.36 -3.14
C VAL A 127 -26.52 -23.57 -4.33
N ALA A 128 -27.16 -22.52 -4.84
CA ALA A 128 -27.99 -22.61 -6.04
C ALA A 128 -27.18 -22.97 -7.30
N GLU A 129 -25.94 -22.47 -7.44
CA GLU A 129 -25.04 -22.86 -8.54
C GLU A 129 -24.58 -24.33 -8.45
N ALA A 130 -24.34 -24.85 -7.25
CA ALA A 130 -24.04 -26.26 -7.02
C ALA A 130 -25.27 -27.18 -7.23
N GLY A 131 -26.48 -26.59 -7.20
CA GLY A 131 -27.76 -27.25 -7.41
C GLY A 131 -28.20 -27.34 -8.87
N GLY A 132 -27.33 -27.02 -9.83
CA GLY A 132 -27.54 -27.35 -11.24
C GLY A 132 -27.92 -28.83 -11.34
N THR A 133 -29.16 -29.10 -11.76
CA THR A 133 -29.80 -30.41 -11.72
C THR A 133 -28.97 -31.45 -12.48
N SER A 134 -28.05 -32.13 -11.82
CA SER A 134 -27.46 -33.36 -12.36
C SER A 134 -28.58 -34.40 -12.34
N GLN A 135 -29.22 -34.61 -13.49
CA GLN A 135 -30.13 -35.73 -13.71
C GLN A 135 -29.31 -37.03 -13.71
N LEU A 136 -28.85 -37.45 -12.53
CA LEU A 136 -28.36 -38.80 -12.31
C LEU A 136 -29.57 -39.73 -12.30
N THR A 137 -30.01 -40.15 -13.49
CA THR A 137 -31.00 -41.20 -13.62
C THR A 137 -30.39 -42.53 -13.17
N ARG A 138 -30.92 -43.11 -12.10
CA ARG A 138 -30.63 -44.50 -11.73
C ARG A 138 -31.19 -45.41 -12.83
N SER A 139 -30.33 -46.04 -13.62
CA SER A 139 -30.72 -47.21 -14.42
C SER A 139 -30.96 -48.39 -13.47
N ALA A 140 -32.22 -48.67 -13.16
CA ALA A 140 -32.61 -49.95 -12.57
C ALA A 140 -32.72 -50.99 -13.70
N SER A 141 -32.04 -52.13 -13.51
CA SER A 141 -32.14 -53.31 -14.38
C SER A 141 -33.44 -54.06 -14.22
#